data_AF-A0A3A5J627-F1
#
_entry.id   AF-A0A3A5J627-F1
#
_cell.length_a   1.000
_cell.length_b   1.000
_cell.length_c   1.000
_cell.angle_alpha   90.00
_cell.angle_beta   90.00
_cell.angle_gamma   90.00
#
_symmetry.space_group_name_H-M   'P 1'
#
loop_
_entity.id
_entity.type
_entity.pdbx_description
1 polymer ?
#
loop_
_entity_poly.entity_id
_entity_poly.type
_entity_poly.pdbx_seq_one_letter_code
_entity_poly.pdbx_strand_id
1 'polypeptide(L)'
;MLGGMLAAPVFAAPTDQAVSLFKQYCMGTDGDLDAAIKALDSSKTFGHRSGHDGDTMRYASFTGPSHINASVKIGFATIDDHCTIILQDVADPMGTSQQIAQSLAAPTHAEVAQIKPFDDYGKGGYGIIGDENEGDILVAPLADGIRKGIVHINYFP
;
A
#
# COMPACT_ATOMS: atom_id res chain seq x y z
N MET A 1 31.39 -25.11 11.53
CA MET A 1 30.26 -24.18 11.70
C MET A 1 30.29 -23.23 10.52
N LEU A 2 29.46 -23.48 9.50
CA LEU A 2 29.36 -22.62 8.31
C LEU A 2 27.99 -21.97 8.35
N GLY A 3 28.00 -20.64 8.42
CA GLY A 3 26.82 -19.80 8.59
C GLY A 3 25.85 -19.93 7.43
N GLY A 4 24.57 -20.06 7.77
CA GLY A 4 23.48 -19.97 6.81
C GLY A 4 23.43 -18.56 6.25
N MET A 5 23.73 -18.41 4.97
CA MET A 5 23.31 -17.25 4.20
C MET A 5 21.78 -17.29 4.16
N LEU A 6 21.13 -16.36 4.85
CA LEU A 6 19.71 -16.09 4.69
C LEU A 6 19.52 -15.62 3.24
N ALA A 7 18.94 -16.47 2.40
CA ALA A 7 18.53 -16.07 1.07
C ALA A 7 17.51 -14.93 1.21
N ALA A 8 17.80 -13.79 0.57
CA ALA A 8 16.81 -12.73 0.44
C ALA A 8 15.53 -13.33 -0.18
N PRO A 9 14.34 -12.95 0.30
CA PRO A 9 13.09 -13.44 -0.29
C PRO A 9 13.08 -13.10 -1.78
N VAL A 10 12.97 -14.13 -2.62
CA VAL A 10 12.79 -13.95 -4.07
C VAL A 10 11.34 -13.54 -4.27
N PHE A 11 11.10 -12.23 -4.37
CA PHE A 11 9.78 -11.69 -4.66
C PHE A 11 9.37 -12.08 -6.09
N ALA A 12 8.07 -12.34 -6.29
CA ALA A 12 7.53 -12.31 -7.64
C ALA A 12 7.65 -10.86 -8.16
N ALA A 13 8.03 -10.67 -9.42
CA ALA A 13 8.22 -9.34 -10.03
C ALA A 13 7.11 -8.29 -9.76
N PRO A 14 5.81 -8.66 -9.61
CA PRO A 14 4.76 -7.71 -9.26
C PRO A 14 4.91 -7.09 -7.86
N THR A 15 5.49 -7.81 -6.89
CA THR A 15 5.62 -7.34 -5.50
C THR A 15 6.68 -6.26 -5.37
N ASP A 16 7.85 -6.44 -5.99
CA ASP A 16 8.91 -5.43 -6.02
C ASP A 16 8.46 -4.15 -6.74
N GLN A 17 7.73 -4.32 -7.85
CA GLN A 17 7.16 -3.20 -8.57
C GLN A 17 6.15 -2.43 -7.71
N ALA A 18 5.25 -3.13 -7.00
CA ALA A 18 4.28 -2.48 -6.12
C ALA A 18 4.94 -1.73 -4.96
N VAL A 19 5.95 -2.33 -4.32
CA VAL A 19 6.75 -1.66 -3.27
C VAL A 19 7.45 -0.41 -3.81
N SER A 20 8.04 -0.47 -5.00
CA SER A 20 8.69 0.69 -5.62
C SER A 20 7.69 1.81 -5.93
N LEU A 21 6.52 1.46 -6.49
CA LEU A 21 5.47 2.44 -6.79
C LEU A 21 4.91 3.06 -5.50
N PHE A 22 4.75 2.26 -4.45
CA PHE A 22 4.29 2.75 -3.15
C PHE A 22 5.25 3.77 -2.54
N LYS A 23 6.55 3.45 -2.51
CA LYS A 23 7.57 4.39 -2.04
C LYS A 23 7.60 5.66 -2.88
N GLN A 24 7.46 5.53 -4.19
CA GLN A 24 7.51 6.69 -5.10
C GLN A 24 6.32 7.63 -4.94
N TYR A 25 5.10 7.09 -4.91
CA TYR A 25 3.89 7.90 -5.04
C TYR A 25 3.15 8.14 -3.73
N CYS A 26 3.23 7.24 -2.76
CA CYS A 26 2.56 7.42 -1.47
C CYS A 26 3.51 8.00 -0.43
N MET A 27 4.73 7.47 -0.29
CA MET A 27 5.70 7.97 0.69
C MET A 27 6.54 9.14 0.16
N GLY A 28 6.75 9.22 -1.15
CA GLY A 28 7.65 10.20 -1.78
C GLY A 28 7.14 11.65 -1.79
N THR A 29 6.01 11.92 -1.15
CA THR A 29 5.40 13.26 -1.06
C THR A 29 5.42 13.84 0.36
N ASP A 30 6.19 13.24 1.28
CA ASP A 30 6.34 13.70 2.67
C ASP A 30 4.98 13.88 3.38
N GLY A 31 4.03 12.98 3.09
CA GLY A 31 2.68 12.98 3.65
C GLY A 31 1.69 13.95 3.03
N ASP A 32 2.09 14.76 2.03
CA ASP A 32 1.16 15.57 1.26
C ASP A 32 0.38 14.68 0.27
N LEU A 33 -0.86 14.35 0.62
CA LEU A 33 -1.75 13.51 -0.19
C LEU A 33 -2.24 14.22 -1.46
N ASP A 34 -2.26 15.55 -1.50
CA ASP A 34 -2.57 16.30 -2.71
C ASP A 34 -1.42 16.27 -3.70
N ALA A 35 -0.20 16.38 -3.20
CA ALA A 35 0.99 16.12 -4.00
C ALA A 35 1.00 14.67 -4.53
N ALA A 36 0.55 13.68 -3.74
CA ALA A 36 0.44 12.29 -4.19
C ALA A 36 -0.57 12.14 -5.34
N ILE A 37 -1.76 12.75 -5.24
CA ILE A 37 -2.75 12.78 -6.34
C ILE A 37 -2.12 13.39 -7.61
N LYS A 38 -1.45 14.53 -7.48
CA LYS A 38 -0.81 15.23 -8.61
C LYS A 38 0.33 14.41 -9.24
N ALA A 39 1.12 13.72 -8.42
CA ALA A 39 2.19 12.84 -8.89
C ALA A 39 1.61 11.64 -9.67
N LEU A 40 0.52 11.05 -9.19
CA LEU A 40 -0.19 9.98 -9.89
C LEU A 40 -0.83 10.48 -11.20
N ASP A 41 -1.48 11.65 -11.18
CA ASP A 41 -2.11 12.28 -12.36
C ASP A 41 -1.10 12.58 -13.48
N SER A 42 0.12 12.97 -13.11
CA SER A 42 1.20 13.29 -14.06
C SER A 42 2.07 12.08 -14.44
N SER A 43 1.78 10.91 -13.86
CA SER A 43 2.54 9.68 -14.11
C SER A 43 2.37 9.19 -15.54
N LYS A 44 3.46 8.66 -16.12
CA LYS A 44 3.37 7.84 -17.35
C LYS A 44 3.09 6.37 -17.06
N THR A 45 3.15 5.97 -15.79
CA THR A 45 2.98 4.59 -15.34
C THR A 45 1.52 4.30 -15.02
N PHE A 46 0.85 5.25 -14.37
CA PHE A 46 -0.57 5.15 -14.09
C PHE A 46 -1.40 5.81 -15.20
N GLY A 47 -2.56 5.22 -15.47
CA GLY A 47 -3.54 5.69 -16.43
C GLY A 47 -4.38 6.84 -15.87
N HIS A 48 -5.38 7.26 -16.64
CA HIS A 48 -6.20 8.40 -16.29
C HIS A 48 -6.92 8.22 -14.96
N ARG A 49 -6.96 9.30 -14.20
CA ARG A 49 -7.70 9.42 -12.96
C ARG A 49 -9.19 9.21 -13.18
N SER A 50 -9.77 8.44 -12.28
CA SER A 50 -11.20 8.39 -12.00
C SER A 50 -11.42 8.77 -10.54
N GLY A 51 -12.60 9.29 -10.20
CA GLY A 51 -12.93 9.63 -8.82
C GLY A 51 -13.73 10.92 -8.69
N HIS A 52 -13.65 11.53 -7.51
CA HIS A 52 -14.43 12.69 -7.11
C HIS A 52 -13.55 13.72 -6.40
N ASP A 53 -13.64 14.97 -6.85
CA ASP A 53 -13.03 16.14 -6.19
C ASP A 53 -14.13 16.98 -5.52
N GLY A 54 -14.51 16.60 -4.30
CA GLY A 54 -15.42 17.38 -3.47
C GLY A 54 -14.65 18.23 -2.46
N ASP A 55 -15.29 19.31 -1.98
CA ASP A 55 -14.67 20.23 -1.02
C ASP A 55 -14.35 19.59 0.33
N THR A 56 -15.11 18.56 0.73
CA THR A 56 -14.95 17.87 2.01
C THR A 56 -14.44 16.44 1.89
N MET A 57 -14.50 15.86 0.69
CA MET A 57 -14.10 14.48 0.43
C MET A 57 -13.50 14.39 -0.96
N ARG A 58 -12.31 13.81 -1.05
CA ARG A 58 -11.62 13.57 -2.31
C ARG A 58 -11.25 12.12 -2.45
N TYR A 59 -11.57 11.58 -3.61
CA TYR A 59 -11.19 10.24 -4.03
C TYR A 59 -10.54 10.33 -5.40
N ALA A 60 -9.35 9.78 -5.52
CA ALA A 60 -8.65 9.62 -6.78
C ALA A 60 -8.28 8.15 -6.94
N SER A 61 -8.56 7.55 -8.09
CA SER A 61 -8.17 6.18 -8.42
C SER A 61 -7.59 6.11 -9.81
N PHE A 62 -6.54 5.31 -9.94
CA PHE A 62 -5.70 5.23 -11.12
C PHE A 62 -5.44 3.76 -11.45
N THR A 63 -5.76 3.36 -12.68
CA THR A 63 -5.35 2.05 -13.19
C THR A 63 -3.84 2.06 -13.45
N GLY A 64 -3.10 1.03 -13.08
CA GLY A 64 -1.67 0.96 -13.35
C GLY A 64 -1.24 -0.31 -14.09
N PRO A 65 0.08 -0.55 -14.17
CA PRO A 65 0.63 -1.68 -14.89
C PRO A 65 0.38 -2.99 -14.14
N SER A 66 0.34 -4.10 -14.86
CA SER A 66 0.52 -5.45 -14.28
C SER A 66 -0.38 -5.75 -13.06
N HIS A 67 -1.67 -5.38 -13.13
CA HIS A 67 -2.64 -5.59 -12.04
C HIS A 67 -2.33 -4.78 -10.76
N ILE A 68 -1.55 -3.71 -10.87
CA ILE A 68 -1.25 -2.76 -9.80
C ILE A 68 -2.01 -1.47 -10.07
N ASN A 69 -2.85 -1.04 -9.14
CA ASN A 69 -3.57 0.23 -9.20
C ASN A 69 -3.14 1.15 -8.05
N ALA A 70 -3.54 2.41 -8.10
CA ALA A 70 -3.36 3.35 -7.01
C ALA A 70 -4.68 4.03 -6.64
N SER A 71 -4.81 4.46 -5.40
CA SER A 71 -5.85 5.39 -4.99
C SER A 71 -5.42 6.31 -3.87
N VAL A 72 -6.04 7.47 -3.76
CA VAL A 72 -5.90 8.38 -2.63
C VAL A 72 -7.30 8.72 -2.11
N LYS A 73 -7.46 8.70 -0.79
CA LYS A 73 -8.71 9.03 -0.08
C LYS A 73 -8.43 10.11 0.95
N ILE A 74 -9.23 11.18 0.93
CA ILE A 74 -9.11 12.33 1.84
C ILE A 74 -10.51 12.72 2.32
N GLY A 75 -10.67 12.98 3.62
CA GLY A 75 -11.90 13.43 4.27
C GLY A 75 -12.94 12.35 4.55
N PHE A 76 -12.57 11.06 4.49
CA PHE A 76 -13.51 9.96 4.73
C PHE A 76 -13.74 9.74 6.24
N ALA A 77 -14.99 9.58 6.66
CA ALA A 77 -15.32 9.46 8.09
C ALA A 77 -14.99 8.08 8.69
N THR A 78 -14.77 7.06 7.88
CA THR A 78 -14.61 5.66 8.31
C THR A 78 -13.17 5.16 8.27
N ILE A 79 -12.25 5.94 7.71
CA ILE A 79 -10.85 5.59 7.57
C ILE A 79 -10.06 6.88 7.42
N ASP A 80 -8.92 6.96 8.10
CA ASP A 80 -8.03 8.12 8.03
C ASP A 80 -7.57 8.36 6.58
N ASP A 81 -7.13 9.58 6.30
CA ASP A 81 -6.67 9.95 4.97
C ASP A 81 -5.44 9.13 4.59
N HIS A 82 -5.41 8.63 3.35
CA HIS A 82 -4.33 7.72 2.94
C HIS A 82 -4.14 7.64 1.43
N CYS A 83 -2.92 7.26 1.07
CA CYS A 83 -2.56 6.79 -0.26
C CYS A 83 -2.42 5.27 -0.25
N THR A 84 -2.95 4.60 -1.28
CA THR A 84 -2.92 3.14 -1.42
C THR A 84 -2.30 2.73 -2.75
N ILE A 85 -1.38 1.77 -2.71
CA ILE A 85 -1.08 0.91 -3.86
C ILE A 85 -1.83 -0.41 -3.71
N ILE A 86 -2.49 -0.84 -4.77
CA ILE A 86 -3.42 -1.98 -4.78
C ILE A 86 -2.85 -3.04 -5.71
N LEU A 87 -2.49 -4.21 -5.18
CA LEU A 87 -2.16 -5.38 -5.98
C LEU A 87 -3.42 -6.22 -6.16
N GLN A 88 -3.68 -6.68 -7.39
CA GLN A 88 -4.79 -7.56 -7.72
C GLN A 88 -4.29 -8.94 -8.16
N ASP A 89 -5.20 -9.92 -8.19
CA ASP A 89 -4.96 -11.29 -8.65
C ASP A 89 -3.82 -12.02 -7.89
N VAL A 90 -3.62 -11.67 -6.62
CA VAL A 90 -2.65 -12.27 -5.72
C VAL A 90 -3.13 -13.65 -5.22
N ALA A 91 -2.33 -14.69 -5.46
CA ALA A 91 -2.68 -16.07 -5.10
C ALA A 91 -2.69 -16.33 -3.58
N ASP A 92 -1.73 -15.76 -2.85
CA ASP A 92 -1.66 -15.78 -1.39
C ASP A 92 -1.60 -14.35 -0.84
N PRO A 93 -2.76 -13.69 -0.63
CA PRO A 93 -2.82 -12.30 -0.21
C PRO A 93 -2.21 -12.04 1.17
N MET A 94 -2.37 -12.98 2.11
CA MET A 94 -1.83 -12.80 3.46
C MET A 94 -0.31 -12.98 3.46
N GLY A 95 0.20 -14.04 2.83
CA GLY A 95 1.65 -14.24 2.68
C GLY A 95 2.31 -13.10 1.93
N THR A 96 1.66 -12.59 0.88
CA THR A 96 2.14 -11.42 0.12
C THR A 96 2.14 -10.15 0.97
N SER A 97 1.12 -9.93 1.80
CA SER A 97 1.06 -8.78 2.71
C SER A 97 2.21 -8.81 3.71
N GLN A 98 2.51 -9.98 4.28
CA GLN A 98 3.64 -10.16 5.20
C GLN A 98 4.98 -9.84 4.52
N GLN A 99 5.19 -10.37 3.32
CA GLN A 99 6.42 -10.18 2.55
C GLN A 99 6.65 -8.71 2.20
N ILE A 100 5.61 -7.99 1.77
CA ILE A 100 5.67 -6.56 1.49
C ILE A 100 6.01 -5.78 2.76
N ALA A 101 5.32 -6.04 3.87
CA ALA A 101 5.59 -5.33 5.14
C ALA A 101 7.03 -5.54 5.61
N GLN A 102 7.55 -6.77 5.54
CA GLN A 102 8.95 -7.06 5.84
C GLN A 102 9.92 -6.32 4.90
N SER A 103 9.61 -6.24 3.61
CA SER A 103 10.41 -5.52 2.61
C SER A 103 10.45 -4.01 2.88
N LEU A 104 9.32 -3.43 3.30
CA LEU A 104 9.20 -2.02 3.64
C LEU A 104 9.92 -1.66 4.94
N ALA A 105 9.89 -2.55 5.94
CA ALA A 105 10.52 -2.33 7.25
C ALA A 105 12.04 -2.61 7.27
N ALA A 106 12.53 -3.52 6.41
CA ALA A 106 13.93 -3.94 6.41
C ALA A 106 14.97 -2.79 6.29
N PRO A 107 14.78 -1.74 5.46
CA PRO A 107 15.76 -0.66 5.31
C PRO A 107 15.93 0.21 6.55
N THR A 108 14.87 0.35 7.37
CA THR A 108 14.86 1.19 8.58
C THR A 108 14.94 0.39 9.87
N HIS A 109 14.94 -0.94 9.77
CA HIS A 109 14.81 -1.85 10.91
C HIS A 109 13.54 -1.63 11.75
N ALA A 110 12.48 -1.10 11.13
CA ALA A 110 11.19 -0.92 11.79
C ALA A 110 10.58 -2.27 12.21
N GLU A 111 9.81 -2.27 13.28
CA GLU A 111 9.08 -3.45 13.70
C GLU A 111 7.82 -3.64 12.84
N VAL A 112 7.56 -4.88 12.44
CA VAL A 112 6.32 -5.26 11.76
C VAL A 112 5.37 -5.86 12.78
N ALA A 113 4.26 -5.17 13.05
CA ALA A 113 3.21 -5.63 13.95
C ALA A 113 2.12 -6.36 13.17
N GLN A 114 1.55 -7.41 13.76
CA GLN A 114 0.34 -8.04 13.20
C GLN A 114 -0.89 -7.25 13.63
N ILE A 115 -1.70 -6.84 12.66
CA ILE A 115 -2.94 -6.09 12.88
C ILE A 115 -4.12 -7.06 12.83
N LYS A 116 -5.00 -6.97 13.83
CA LYS A 116 -6.21 -7.81 13.91
C LYS A 116 -7.22 -7.42 12.83
N PRO A 117 -8.18 -8.29 12.47
CA PRO A 117 -9.27 -7.95 11.55
C PRO A 117 -10.05 -6.70 11.94
N PHE A 118 -10.38 -5.86 10.97
CA PHE A 118 -11.22 -4.67 11.11
C PHE A 118 -11.78 -4.23 9.76
N ASP A 119 -12.95 -3.55 9.74
CA ASP A 119 -13.60 -2.98 8.56
C ASP A 119 -13.46 -3.82 7.27
N ASP A 120 -12.87 -3.23 6.22
CA ASP A 120 -12.62 -3.85 4.92
C ASP A 120 -11.49 -4.89 4.95
N TYR A 121 -10.76 -5.02 6.06
CA TYR A 121 -9.61 -5.91 6.26
C TYR A 121 -9.97 -7.09 7.18
N GLY A 122 -10.95 -7.89 6.77
CA GLY A 122 -11.52 -8.99 7.57
C GLY A 122 -10.56 -10.13 7.95
N LYS A 123 -9.33 -10.15 7.41
CA LYS A 123 -8.26 -11.09 7.81
C LYS A 123 -7.17 -10.42 8.66
N GLY A 124 -7.28 -9.12 8.91
CA GLY A 124 -6.22 -8.30 9.48
C GLY A 124 -5.12 -8.04 8.46
N GLY A 125 -3.91 -7.72 8.94
CA GLY A 125 -2.77 -7.43 8.08
C GLY A 125 -1.49 -7.23 8.89
N TYR A 126 -0.57 -6.46 8.31
CA TYR A 126 0.74 -6.15 8.90
C TYR A 126 0.97 -4.64 8.88
N GLY A 127 1.21 -4.08 10.05
CA GLY A 127 1.47 -2.66 10.26
C GLY A 127 2.96 -2.40 10.45
N ILE A 128 3.44 -1.30 9.90
CA ILE A 128 4.73 -0.68 10.24
C ILE A 128 4.34 0.67 10.82
N ILE A 129 4.52 0.81 12.13
CA ILE A 129 4.16 2.04 12.82
C ILE A 129 5.35 2.99 12.65
N GLY A 130 5.11 4.13 12.00
CA GLY A 130 6.12 5.16 11.84
C GLY A 130 6.36 5.88 13.18
N ASP A 131 7.51 6.52 13.30
CA ASP A 131 7.68 7.54 14.34
C ASP A 131 6.76 8.74 14.04
N GLU A 132 6.58 9.67 14.99
CA GLU A 132 5.61 10.79 14.92
C GLU A 132 5.66 11.66 13.64
N ASN A 133 6.69 11.51 12.80
CA ASN A 133 6.89 12.27 11.56
C ASN A 133 6.95 11.42 10.28
N GLU A 134 6.83 10.09 10.36
CA GLU A 134 7.04 9.20 9.21
C GLU A 134 5.76 8.60 8.63
N GLY A 135 4.64 8.68 9.36
CA GLY A 135 3.35 8.10 8.96
C GLY A 135 3.32 6.56 9.10
N ASP A 136 2.12 6.00 9.21
CA ASP A 136 1.91 4.57 9.39
C ASP A 136 1.69 3.85 8.06
N ILE A 137 2.17 2.60 7.97
CA ILE A 137 1.93 1.74 6.81
C ILE A 137 1.11 0.53 7.24
N LEU A 138 0.03 0.26 6.52
CA LEU A 138 -0.72 -0.99 6.65
C LEU A 138 -0.69 -1.77 5.35
N VAL A 139 -0.20 -3.01 5.42
CA VAL A 139 -0.30 -3.97 4.32
C VAL A 139 -1.32 -5.04 4.67
N ALA A 140 -2.44 -5.08 3.96
CA ALA A 140 -3.53 -5.98 4.31
C ALA A 140 -4.29 -6.48 3.07
N PRO A 141 -4.74 -7.75 3.07
CA PRO A 141 -5.67 -8.23 2.07
C PRO A 141 -7.06 -7.64 2.30
N LEU A 142 -7.71 -7.25 1.21
CA LEU A 142 -9.12 -6.84 1.27
C LEU A 142 -9.98 -8.06 1.62
N ALA A 143 -11.01 -7.87 2.45
CA ALA A 143 -12.02 -8.88 2.73
C ALA A 143 -12.65 -9.36 1.41
N ASP A 144 -12.98 -10.65 1.36
CA ASP A 144 -13.45 -11.34 0.16
C ASP A 144 -14.86 -10.85 -0.26
N GLY A 145 -14.96 -9.65 -0.82
CA GLY A 145 -16.22 -9.01 -1.26
C GLY A 145 -16.34 -8.94 -2.78
N ILE A 146 -15.48 -8.14 -3.43
CA ILE A 146 -15.65 -7.78 -4.85
C ILE A 146 -14.79 -8.66 -5.78
N ARG A 147 -13.55 -8.98 -5.37
CA ARG A 147 -12.64 -9.92 -6.04
C ARG A 147 -11.71 -10.56 -5.03
N LYS A 148 -11.39 -11.84 -5.21
CA LYS A 148 -10.33 -12.51 -4.43
C LYS A 148 -8.97 -11.99 -4.88
N GLY A 149 -7.99 -12.05 -3.99
CA GLY A 149 -6.60 -11.79 -4.36
C GLY A 149 -6.19 -10.32 -4.37
N ILE A 150 -6.88 -9.46 -3.61
CA ILE A 150 -6.49 -8.04 -3.50
C ILE A 150 -5.66 -7.82 -2.24
N VAL A 151 -4.52 -7.13 -2.39
CA VAL A 151 -3.69 -6.63 -1.29
C VAL A 151 -3.58 -5.12 -1.40
N HIS A 152 -3.87 -4.42 -0.32
CA HIS A 152 -3.63 -2.98 -0.18
C HIS A 152 -2.32 -2.74 0.56
N ILE A 153 -1.52 -1.82 0.04
CA ILE A 153 -0.40 -1.18 0.75
C ILE A 153 -0.85 0.26 1.01
N ASN A 154 -1.24 0.58 2.24
CA ASN A 154 -1.75 1.88 2.63
C ASN A 154 -0.66 2.67 3.35
N TYR A 155 -0.57 3.96 3.06
CA TYR A 155 0.21 4.95 3.79
C TYR A 155 -0.73 5.98 4.42
N PHE A 156 -0.68 6.08 5.75
CA PHE A 156 -1.41 7.03 6.57
C PHE A 156 -0.39 8.07 7.08
N PRO A 157 -0.27 9.23 6.44
CA PRO A 157 0.71 10.25 6.82
C PRO A 157 0.42 10.90 8.17
#